data_AF-A0A914AMT3-F1
#
_entry.id   AF-A0A914AMT3-F1
#
_cell.length_a   1.000
_cell.length_b   1.000
_cell.length_c   1.000
_cell.angle_alpha   90.00
_cell.angle_beta   90.00
_cell.angle_gamma   90.00
#
_symmetry.space_group_name_H-M   'P 1'
#
loop_
_entity.id
_entity.type
_entity.pdbx_description
1 polymer ?
#
loop_
_entity_poly.entity_id
_entity_poly.type
_entity_poly.pdbx_seq_one_letter_code
_entity_poly.pdbx_strand_id
1 'polypeptide(L)'
;MVTSTLGKYHFSEDEQRMDGGVRAGVSLLTTSAEQMLANAYTVRACAVKVVNRTQWKLKSAAIFIKGGHSVTAQHDVYPGTAEAFVAEKTEGTATSTYGTVSFQVEGLARPQYINIMWSVPFRRFINSNWLGVEVSQQYGKEDFNRMYYKPNSQMHSATREFRGQLHPLTVQTNELIITGTMGDGAKCEVCIDVSEAQAVAIDEG
;
A
#
# COMPACT_ATOMS: atom_id res chain seq x y z
N MET A 1 -9.72 -4.82 -47.79
CA MET A 1 -9.47 -3.66 -46.92
C MET A 1 -10.15 -3.98 -45.60
N VAL A 2 -9.34 -4.32 -44.59
CA VAL A 2 -9.78 -5.06 -43.40
C VAL A 2 -10.42 -4.11 -42.38
N THR A 3 -11.68 -4.41 -42.03
CA THR A 3 -12.46 -3.79 -40.96
C THR A 3 -11.86 -4.13 -39.60
N SER A 4 -11.49 -3.12 -38.79
CA SER A 4 -11.03 -3.34 -37.41
C SER A 4 -12.22 -3.48 -36.47
N THR A 5 -12.25 -4.62 -35.79
CA THR A 5 -13.25 -4.98 -34.79
C THR A 5 -12.90 -4.31 -33.46
N LEU A 6 -13.76 -3.40 -32.99
CA LEU A 6 -13.76 -2.90 -31.61
C LEU A 6 -14.05 -4.05 -30.66
N GLY A 7 -13.02 -4.52 -29.95
CA GLY A 7 -13.15 -5.47 -28.85
C GLY A 7 -13.88 -4.83 -27.68
N LYS A 8 -15.14 -5.20 -27.51
CA LYS A 8 -15.91 -4.96 -26.28
C LYS A 8 -15.31 -5.84 -25.18
N TYR A 9 -14.63 -5.23 -24.21
CA TYR A 9 -14.31 -5.92 -22.96
C TYR A 9 -15.61 -6.12 -22.19
N HIS A 10 -16.07 -7.37 -22.19
CA HIS A 10 -17.14 -7.83 -21.32
C HIS A 10 -16.52 -7.99 -19.92
N PHE A 11 -16.87 -7.11 -19.00
CA PHE A 11 -16.51 -7.27 -17.59
C PHE A 11 -17.41 -8.35 -17.01
N SER A 12 -16.82 -9.51 -16.65
CA SER A 12 -17.54 -10.53 -15.90
C SER A 12 -17.69 -10.10 -14.44
N GLU A 13 -18.78 -10.52 -13.81
CA GLU A 13 -19.15 -10.23 -12.42
C GLU A 13 -18.20 -10.85 -11.37
N ASP A 14 -17.03 -11.35 -11.79
CA ASP A 14 -16.03 -12.02 -10.96
C ASP A 14 -15.12 -11.06 -10.16
N GLU A 15 -15.19 -9.75 -10.44
CA GLU A 15 -14.39 -8.73 -9.74
C GLU A 15 -14.85 -8.42 -8.30
N GLN A 16 -15.92 -9.08 -7.82
CA GLN A 16 -16.33 -9.04 -6.41
C GLN A 16 -15.69 -10.14 -5.54
N ARG A 17 -14.82 -10.98 -6.11
CA ARG A 17 -14.08 -12.01 -5.36
C ARG A 17 -12.58 -11.71 -5.43
N MET A 18 -12.15 -10.76 -4.63
CA MET A 18 -10.72 -10.55 -4.36
C MET A 18 -10.15 -11.83 -3.74
N ASP A 19 -9.13 -12.37 -4.40
CA ASP A 19 -8.38 -13.60 -4.12
C ASP A 19 -8.37 -14.06 -2.64
N GLY A 20 -8.82 -15.29 -2.39
CA GLY A 20 -8.67 -15.97 -1.09
C GLY A 20 -9.49 -15.41 0.08
N GLY A 21 -10.78 -15.12 -0.10
CA GLY A 21 -11.72 -14.92 1.03
C GLY A 21 -11.66 -13.56 1.74
N VAL A 22 -11.02 -12.55 1.14
CA VAL A 22 -10.97 -11.18 1.68
C VAL A 22 -12.18 -10.39 1.21
N ARG A 23 -12.84 -9.68 2.14
CA ARG A 23 -14.00 -8.83 1.86
C ARG A 23 -13.58 -7.37 1.65
N ALA A 24 -14.36 -6.64 0.86
CA ALA A 24 -14.21 -5.19 0.80
C ALA A 24 -14.55 -4.56 2.16
N GLY A 25 -13.65 -3.70 2.65
CA GLY A 25 -13.90 -2.79 3.76
C GLY A 25 -14.67 -1.54 3.31
N VAL A 26 -14.87 -0.59 4.22
CA VAL A 26 -15.73 0.61 4.05
C VAL A 26 -15.34 1.42 2.82
N SER A 27 -14.05 1.67 2.62
CA SER A 27 -13.55 2.46 1.49
C SER A 27 -13.71 1.77 0.13
N LEU A 28 -13.92 0.45 0.11
CA LEU A 28 -13.99 -0.38 -1.10
C LEU A 28 -15.37 -1.03 -1.31
N LEU A 29 -16.39 -0.71 -0.50
CA LEU A 29 -17.70 -1.38 -0.58
C LEU A 29 -18.40 -1.24 -1.94
N THR A 30 -18.19 -0.12 -2.64
CA THR A 30 -18.87 0.22 -3.90
C THR A 30 -17.90 0.72 -4.98
N THR A 31 -16.60 0.55 -4.75
CA THR A 31 -15.51 1.02 -5.62
C THR A 31 -14.32 0.08 -5.50
N SER A 32 -13.36 0.20 -6.41
CA SER A 32 -12.04 -0.41 -6.29
C SER A 32 -10.95 0.64 -6.07
N ALA A 33 -9.77 0.23 -5.63
CA ALA A 33 -8.60 1.11 -5.55
C ALA A 33 -8.22 1.67 -6.94
N GLU A 34 -8.39 0.88 -8.00
CA GLU A 34 -8.24 1.30 -9.38
C GLU A 34 -9.24 2.40 -9.77
N GLN A 35 -10.53 2.22 -9.44
CA GLN A 35 -11.55 3.23 -9.71
C GLN A 35 -11.30 4.53 -8.92
N MET A 36 -10.85 4.41 -7.66
CA MET A 36 -10.44 5.57 -6.85
C MET A 36 -9.25 6.31 -7.49
N LEU A 37 -8.26 5.59 -8.04
CA LEU A 37 -7.15 6.17 -8.80
C LEU A 37 -7.59 6.83 -10.11
N ALA A 38 -8.51 6.20 -10.84
CA ALA A 38 -9.06 6.74 -12.07
C ALA A 38 -9.73 8.10 -11.79
N ASN A 39 -10.46 8.20 -10.68
CA ASN A 39 -11.14 9.41 -10.21
C ASN A 39 -10.20 10.46 -9.60
N ALA A 40 -8.93 10.14 -9.30
CA ALA A 40 -7.97 11.12 -8.84
C ALA A 40 -7.78 12.22 -9.90
N TYR A 41 -7.82 13.47 -9.47
CA TYR A 41 -7.88 14.61 -10.37
C TYR A 41 -6.56 14.86 -11.10
N THR A 42 -5.43 14.53 -10.46
CA THR A 42 -4.11 14.82 -10.99
C THR A 42 -3.43 13.61 -11.64
N VAL A 43 -2.45 13.91 -12.50
CA VAL A 43 -1.62 12.90 -13.18
C VAL A 43 -0.58 12.22 -12.28
N ARG A 44 -0.51 12.55 -10.99
CA ARG A 44 0.36 11.86 -10.02
C ARG A 44 -0.47 11.51 -8.79
N ALA A 45 -0.97 10.30 -8.77
CA ALA A 45 -1.80 9.77 -7.70
C ALA A 45 -1.34 8.36 -7.31
N CYS A 46 -1.50 8.05 -6.04
CA CYS A 46 -1.20 6.76 -5.46
C CYS A 46 -2.42 6.30 -4.66
N ALA A 47 -2.97 5.12 -4.96
CA ALA A 47 -3.84 4.42 -4.03
C ALA A 47 -2.98 3.47 -3.22
N VAL A 48 -3.11 3.52 -1.90
CA VAL A 48 -2.50 2.53 -1.01
C VAL A 48 -3.61 1.62 -0.51
N LYS A 49 -3.66 0.40 -1.06
CA LYS A 49 -4.56 -0.67 -0.65
C LYS A 49 -3.86 -1.55 0.37
N VAL A 50 -4.53 -1.80 1.49
CA VAL A 50 -4.05 -2.67 2.55
C VAL A 50 -5.04 -3.80 2.74
N VAL A 51 -4.55 -5.03 2.59
CA VAL A 51 -5.29 -6.28 2.75
C VAL A 51 -4.87 -6.90 4.09
N ASN A 52 -5.84 -7.12 4.97
CA ASN A 52 -5.59 -7.71 6.28
C ASN A 52 -6.08 -9.16 6.30
N ARG A 53 -5.15 -10.11 6.30
CA ARG A 53 -5.39 -11.55 6.44
C ARG A 53 -5.07 -12.08 7.85
N THR A 54 -4.80 -11.18 8.78
CA THR A 54 -4.57 -11.54 10.19
C THR A 54 -5.89 -11.56 10.96
N GLN A 55 -5.87 -12.19 12.14
CA GLN A 55 -6.93 -12.07 13.13
C GLN A 55 -6.96 -10.71 13.84
N TRP A 56 -5.92 -9.89 13.68
CA TRP A 56 -5.79 -8.60 14.36
C TRP A 56 -6.37 -7.47 13.53
N LYS A 57 -6.95 -6.48 14.20
CA LYS A 57 -7.37 -5.24 13.54
C LYS A 57 -6.14 -4.37 13.25
N LEU A 58 -6.03 -3.86 12.03
CA LEU A 58 -5.05 -2.84 11.67
C LEU A 58 -5.69 -1.47 11.86
N LYS A 59 -5.47 -0.86 13.02
CA LYS A 59 -6.03 0.45 13.34
C LYS A 59 -5.27 1.56 12.64
N SER A 60 -6.01 2.43 11.95
CA SER A 60 -5.49 3.64 11.32
C SER A 60 -4.81 4.52 12.35
N ALA A 61 -3.52 4.79 12.18
CA ALA A 61 -2.74 5.60 13.12
C ALA A 61 -2.51 7.02 12.60
N ALA A 62 -1.90 7.17 11.42
CA ALA A 62 -1.70 8.46 10.76
C ALA A 62 -1.31 8.32 9.29
N ILE A 63 -1.57 9.39 8.54
CA ILE A 63 -0.95 9.68 7.24
C ILE A 63 -0.06 10.92 7.41
N PHE A 64 1.22 10.81 7.05
CA PHE A 64 2.15 11.93 6.98
C PHE A 64 2.55 12.20 5.53
N ILE A 65 1.94 13.23 4.95
CA ILE A 65 2.22 13.63 3.57
C ILE A 65 3.34 14.66 3.55
N LYS A 66 4.40 14.35 2.80
CA LYS A 66 5.54 15.27 2.61
C LYS A 66 5.47 16.00 1.26
N GLY A 67 4.78 15.44 0.27
CA GLY A 67 4.37 16.17 -0.93
C GLY A 67 3.05 15.66 -1.48
N GLY A 68 2.21 16.59 -1.94
CA GLY A 68 0.83 16.32 -2.33
C GLY A 68 -0.15 16.49 -1.18
N HIS A 69 -1.26 15.77 -1.23
CA HIS A 69 -2.31 15.72 -0.21
C HIS A 69 -3.12 14.43 -0.30
N SER A 70 -3.88 14.09 0.74
CA SER A 70 -4.78 12.94 0.76
C SER A 70 -6.11 13.34 0.15
N VAL A 71 -6.63 12.56 -0.78
CA VAL A 71 -7.93 12.76 -1.42
C VAL A 71 -9.03 12.06 -0.63
N THR A 72 -8.72 10.88 -0.10
CA THR A 72 -9.64 10.11 0.75
C THR A 72 -9.03 9.86 2.12
N ALA A 73 -9.87 9.51 3.09
CA ALA A 73 -9.45 9.20 4.44
C ALA A 73 -8.81 7.79 4.52
N GLN A 74 -7.91 7.61 5.47
CA GLN A 74 -7.46 6.29 5.93
C GLN A 74 -8.55 5.69 6.83
N HIS A 75 -8.78 4.38 6.69
CA HIS A 75 -9.73 3.62 7.51
C HIS A 75 -9.01 2.49 8.25
N ASP A 76 -9.60 2.05 9.36
CA ASP A 76 -9.17 0.81 10.03
C ASP A 76 -9.41 -0.39 9.11
N VAL A 77 -8.47 -1.34 9.07
CA VAL A 77 -8.60 -2.57 8.28
C VAL A 77 -8.94 -3.73 9.20
N TYR A 78 -10.18 -4.18 9.16
CA TYR A 78 -10.64 -5.30 9.98
C TYR A 78 -10.07 -6.65 9.48
N PRO A 79 -10.00 -7.67 10.35
CA PRO A 79 -9.62 -9.02 9.96
C PRO A 79 -10.40 -9.52 8.73
N GLY A 80 -9.68 -10.06 7.74
CA GLY A 80 -10.25 -10.58 6.50
C GLY A 80 -10.84 -9.50 5.58
N THR A 81 -10.46 -8.24 5.74
CA THR A 81 -10.94 -7.13 4.88
C THR A 81 -9.80 -6.39 4.18
N ALA A 82 -10.15 -5.59 3.18
CA ALA A 82 -9.25 -4.66 2.52
C ALA A 82 -9.79 -3.23 2.54
N GLU A 83 -8.91 -2.26 2.77
CA GLU A 83 -9.21 -0.82 2.71
C GLU A 83 -8.19 -0.13 1.80
N ALA A 84 -8.56 1.00 1.22
CA ALA A 84 -7.65 1.83 0.45
C ALA A 84 -7.85 3.32 0.76
N PHE A 85 -6.79 4.10 0.57
CA PHE A 85 -6.90 5.55 0.44
C PHE A 85 -6.10 6.05 -0.75
N VAL A 86 -6.42 7.25 -1.23
CA VAL A 86 -5.73 7.91 -2.34
C VAL A 86 -5.01 9.16 -1.85
N ALA A 87 -3.77 9.32 -2.27
CA ALA A 87 -3.01 10.56 -2.15
C ALA A 87 -2.52 11.02 -3.53
N GLU A 88 -2.54 12.33 -3.77
CA GLU A 88 -2.15 12.89 -5.06
C GLU A 88 -1.37 14.20 -4.95
N LYS A 89 -0.69 14.58 -6.03
CA LYS A 89 0.08 15.84 -6.06
C LYS A 89 -0.84 17.04 -5.95
N THR A 90 -0.30 18.19 -5.51
CA THR A 90 -1.04 19.46 -5.55
C THR A 90 -1.28 19.88 -7.01
N GLU A 91 -2.52 20.20 -7.38
CA GLU A 91 -2.88 20.69 -8.72
C GLU A 91 -2.01 21.88 -9.16
N GLY A 92 -1.76 22.01 -10.47
CA GLY A 92 -1.04 23.16 -11.04
C GLY A 92 0.46 23.24 -10.73
N THR A 93 0.99 22.37 -9.87
CA THR A 93 2.42 22.39 -9.49
C THR A 93 3.23 21.27 -10.16
N ALA A 94 4.54 21.46 -10.32
CA ALA A 94 5.46 20.42 -10.82
C ALA A 94 5.97 19.51 -9.68
N THR A 95 5.06 19.02 -8.84
CA THR A 95 5.37 18.24 -7.62
C THR A 95 4.96 16.77 -7.72
N SER A 96 5.46 15.99 -6.76
CA SER A 96 5.25 14.54 -6.58
C SER A 96 4.15 14.26 -5.54
N THR A 97 3.69 13.01 -5.44
CA THR A 97 2.93 12.53 -4.26
C THR A 97 3.78 11.54 -3.47
N TYR A 98 4.02 11.81 -2.19
CA TYR A 98 4.87 10.98 -1.34
C TYR A 98 4.66 11.24 0.14
N GLY A 99 4.84 10.20 0.95
CA GLY A 99 4.60 10.24 2.38
C GLY A 99 4.67 8.86 3.03
N THR A 100 4.21 8.79 4.27
CA THR A 100 4.02 7.54 5.00
C THR A 100 2.59 7.41 5.51
N VAL A 101 2.13 6.17 5.62
CA VAL A 101 0.88 5.79 6.28
C VAL A 101 1.18 4.69 7.27
N SER A 102 0.57 4.78 8.44
CA SER A 102 0.87 3.90 9.57
C SER A 102 -0.39 3.24 10.10
N PHE A 103 -0.29 1.95 10.40
CA PHE A 103 -1.34 1.17 11.04
C PHE A 103 -0.81 0.52 12.30
N GLN A 104 -1.52 0.66 13.42
CA GLN A 104 -1.25 -0.08 14.64
C GLN A 104 -1.86 -1.48 14.54
N VAL A 105 -1.11 -2.52 14.89
CA VAL A 105 -1.64 -3.88 14.99
C VAL A 105 -2.23 -4.09 16.38
N GLU A 106 -3.56 -4.16 16.50
CA GLU A 106 -4.24 -4.32 17.79
C GLU A 106 -4.24 -5.79 18.24
N GLY A 107 -3.99 -6.02 19.53
CA GLY A 107 -4.02 -7.36 20.13
C GLY A 107 -2.66 -8.03 20.30
N LEU A 108 -1.57 -7.38 19.87
CA LEU A 108 -0.21 -7.82 20.19
C LEU A 108 0.22 -7.37 21.59
N ALA A 109 1.09 -8.15 22.23
CA ALA A 109 1.57 -7.88 23.59
C ALA A 109 2.37 -6.57 23.71
N ARG A 110 2.99 -6.12 22.61
CA ARG A 110 3.67 -4.83 22.50
C ARG A 110 3.10 -4.05 21.32
N PRO A 111 3.01 -2.71 21.41
CA PRO A 111 2.60 -1.90 20.27
C PRO A 111 3.53 -2.14 19.07
N GLN A 112 2.96 -2.61 17.97
CA GLN A 112 3.64 -2.68 16.67
C GLN A 112 2.87 -1.84 15.66
N TYR A 113 3.62 -1.11 14.83
CA TYR A 113 3.11 -0.29 13.74
C TYR A 113 3.68 -0.78 12.42
N ILE A 114 2.79 -0.98 11.46
CA ILE A 114 3.13 -1.19 10.06
C ILE A 114 3.22 0.20 9.42
N ASN A 115 4.42 0.64 9.09
CA ASN A 115 4.71 1.90 8.42
C ASN A 115 4.95 1.63 6.94
N ILE A 116 4.17 2.27 6.08
CA ILE A 116 4.24 2.11 4.62
C ILE A 116 4.63 3.46 4.03
N MET A 117 5.75 3.51 3.31
CA MET A 117 6.23 4.67 2.58
C MET A 117 5.91 4.52 1.11
N TRP A 118 5.35 5.57 0.49
CA TRP A 118 5.22 5.64 -0.97
C TRP A 118 5.90 6.90 -1.50
N SER A 119 6.43 6.80 -2.72
CA SER A 119 6.93 7.95 -3.47
C SER A 119 6.64 7.79 -4.96
N VAL A 120 5.89 8.72 -5.53
CA VAL A 120 5.57 8.80 -6.95
C VAL A 120 6.10 10.14 -7.50
N PRO A 121 7.29 10.14 -8.12
CA PRO A 121 7.94 11.38 -8.51
C PRO A 121 7.27 12.08 -9.71
N PHE A 122 7.36 13.41 -9.73
CA PHE A 122 6.93 14.21 -10.89
C PHE A 122 7.75 13.88 -12.15
N ARG A 123 9.09 13.97 -12.05
CA ARG A 123 10.02 13.78 -13.18
C ARG A 123 10.38 12.31 -13.36
N ARG A 124 9.59 11.59 -14.16
CA ARG A 124 9.76 10.14 -14.41
C ARG A 124 10.94 9.75 -15.29
N PHE A 125 11.54 10.70 -16.03
CA PHE A 125 12.72 10.41 -16.86
C PHE A 125 13.98 10.10 -16.05
N ILE A 126 14.05 10.57 -14.79
CA ILE A 126 15.20 10.40 -13.90
C ILE A 126 14.86 9.78 -12.55
N ASN A 127 13.58 9.70 -12.19
CA ASN A 127 13.13 9.16 -10.91
C ASN A 127 12.07 8.08 -11.12
N SER A 128 12.10 7.06 -10.28
CA SER A 128 11.17 5.93 -10.29
C SER A 128 10.27 5.95 -9.06
N ASN A 129 9.24 5.11 -9.07
CA ASN A 129 8.39 4.91 -7.91
C ASN A 129 9.17 4.15 -6.82
N TRP A 130 8.91 4.45 -5.56
CA TRP A 130 9.52 3.75 -4.42
C TRP A 130 8.46 3.37 -3.40
N LEU A 131 8.57 2.14 -2.90
CA LEU A 131 7.76 1.62 -1.80
C LEU A 131 8.71 1.18 -0.68
N GLY A 132 8.37 1.54 0.55
CA GLY A 132 8.99 1.01 1.75
C GLY A 132 7.96 0.45 2.70
N VAL A 133 8.31 -0.62 3.40
CA VAL A 133 7.52 -1.18 4.50
C VAL A 133 8.44 -1.39 5.69
N GLU A 134 7.93 -1.07 6.88
CA GLU A 134 8.63 -1.31 8.12
C GLU A 134 7.66 -1.70 9.24
N VAL A 135 8.06 -2.65 10.09
CA VAL A 135 7.41 -2.91 11.38
C VAL A 135 8.26 -2.35 12.51
N SER A 136 7.69 -1.46 13.34
CA SER A 136 8.40 -0.86 14.47
C SER A 136 7.46 -0.51 15.63
N GLN A 137 8.03 -0.04 16.74
CA GLN A 137 7.26 0.33 17.95
C GLN A 137 6.72 1.77 17.92
N GLN A 138 7.01 2.52 16.85
CA GLN A 138 6.65 3.92 16.74
C GLN A 138 6.32 4.28 15.29
N TYR A 139 5.65 5.41 15.12
CA TYR A 139 5.40 6.01 13.82
C TYR A 139 5.53 7.53 13.96
N GLY A 140 5.92 8.22 12.90
CA GLY A 140 6.16 9.65 12.94
C GLY A 140 6.52 10.29 11.61
N LYS A 141 6.51 11.63 11.59
CA LYS A 141 6.80 12.45 10.41
C LYS A 141 8.18 12.17 9.80
N GLU A 142 9.15 11.75 10.61
CA GLU A 142 10.51 11.46 10.17
C GLU A 142 10.66 10.11 9.46
N ASP A 143 9.63 9.25 9.51
CA ASP A 143 9.69 7.92 8.91
C ASP A 143 9.91 7.97 7.41
N PHE A 144 9.33 8.94 6.71
CA PHE A 144 9.58 9.10 5.27
C PHE A 144 11.08 9.23 4.97
N ASN A 145 11.75 10.17 5.64
CA ASN A 145 13.18 10.42 5.40
C ASN A 145 14.01 9.18 5.70
N ARG A 146 13.68 8.51 6.80
CA ARG A 146 14.38 7.30 7.26
C ARG A 146 14.18 6.15 6.28
N MET A 147 12.95 5.82 5.91
CA MET A 147 12.64 4.72 5.00
C MET A 147 13.12 4.97 3.57
N TYR A 148 13.12 6.23 3.11
CA TYR A 148 13.52 6.61 1.75
C TYR A 148 15.04 6.75 1.59
N TYR A 149 15.72 7.47 2.48
CA TYR A 149 17.17 7.75 2.36
C TYR A 149 18.06 6.77 3.11
N LYS A 150 17.50 5.98 4.05
CA LYS A 150 18.22 4.96 4.83
C LYS A 150 17.48 3.62 4.72
N PRO A 151 17.32 3.08 3.50
CA PRO A 151 16.60 1.82 3.30
C PRO A 151 17.24 0.71 4.12
N ASN A 152 16.41 -0.16 4.71
CA ASN A 152 16.84 -1.31 5.53
C ASN A 152 17.64 -0.93 6.78
N SER A 153 17.48 0.30 7.29
CA SER A 153 18.15 0.75 8.53
C SER A 153 17.53 0.18 9.80
N GLN A 154 16.37 -0.47 9.71
CA GLN A 154 15.73 -1.20 10.79
C GLN A 154 15.64 -2.69 10.47
N MET A 155 15.67 -3.52 11.51
CA MET A 155 15.66 -4.99 11.40
C MET A 155 14.47 -5.51 10.56
N HIS A 156 13.28 -4.96 10.77
CA HIS A 156 12.07 -5.35 10.04
C HIS A 156 11.67 -4.27 9.04
N SER A 157 12.54 -3.97 8.08
CA SER A 157 12.26 -2.99 7.03
C SER A 157 12.75 -3.45 5.66
N ALA A 158 12.01 -3.10 4.63
CA ALA A 158 12.39 -3.27 3.23
C ALA A 158 11.93 -2.06 2.42
N THR A 159 12.84 -1.50 1.62
CA THR A 159 12.53 -0.44 0.65
C THR A 159 13.00 -0.86 -0.73
N ARG A 160 12.18 -0.61 -1.76
CA ARG A 160 12.49 -1.00 -3.14
C ARG A 160 12.02 0.03 -4.15
N GLU A 161 12.82 0.16 -5.22
CA GLU A 161 12.48 0.90 -6.44
C GLU A 161 11.58 0.04 -7.35
N PHE A 162 10.52 0.63 -7.87
CA PHE A 162 9.60 0.01 -8.82
C PHE A 162 9.72 0.71 -10.17
N ARG A 163 10.50 0.09 -11.06
CA ARG A 163 10.77 0.56 -12.43
C ARG A 163 10.87 -0.64 -13.38
N GLY A 164 9.86 -0.86 -14.22
CA GLY A 164 9.85 -1.93 -15.24
C GLY A 164 9.76 -3.36 -14.69
N GLN A 165 10.24 -3.63 -13.47
CA GLN A 165 10.11 -4.90 -12.76
C GLN A 165 9.36 -4.68 -11.44
N LEU A 166 8.21 -5.35 -11.29
CA LEU A 166 7.29 -5.18 -10.16
C LEU A 166 7.49 -6.26 -9.09
N HIS A 167 8.75 -6.56 -8.74
CA HIS A 167 9.04 -7.60 -7.76
C HIS A 167 8.57 -7.17 -6.36
N PRO A 168 7.75 -8.00 -5.68
CA PRO A 168 7.29 -7.69 -4.35
C PRO A 168 8.45 -7.54 -3.36
N LEU A 169 8.29 -6.64 -2.39
CA LEU A 169 9.10 -6.65 -1.17
C LEU A 169 8.39 -7.46 -0.09
N THR A 170 9.16 -8.07 0.82
CA THR A 170 8.62 -8.80 1.96
C THR A 170 9.34 -8.37 3.22
N VAL A 171 8.59 -8.09 4.27
CA VAL A 171 9.06 -7.86 5.64
C VAL A 171 8.45 -8.92 6.53
N GLN A 172 9.25 -9.55 7.38
CA GLN A 172 8.78 -10.59 8.30
C GLN A 172 9.23 -10.26 9.73
N THR A 173 8.30 -10.42 10.67
CA THR A 173 8.54 -10.45 12.12
C THR A 173 8.20 -11.85 12.65
N ASN A 174 8.21 -12.02 13.98
CA ASN A 174 7.75 -13.26 14.59
C ASN A 174 6.23 -13.45 14.46
N GLU A 175 5.46 -12.36 14.31
CA GLU A 175 4.01 -12.39 14.28
C GLU A 175 3.43 -12.13 12.87
N LEU A 176 4.17 -11.43 12.01
CA LEU A 176 3.64 -10.89 10.75
C LEU A 176 4.54 -11.23 9.56
N ILE A 177 3.90 -11.51 8.42
CA ILE A 177 4.50 -11.47 7.09
C ILE A 177 3.77 -10.37 6.32
N ILE A 178 4.53 -9.43 5.77
CA ILE A 178 4.00 -8.30 5.02
C ILE A 178 4.61 -8.30 3.63
N THR A 179 3.79 -8.43 2.61
CA THR A 179 4.20 -8.37 1.21
C THR A 179 3.68 -7.10 0.56
N GLY A 180 4.55 -6.34 -0.10
CA GLY A 180 4.22 -5.07 -0.72
C GLY A 180 4.57 -5.06 -2.21
N THR A 181 3.67 -4.55 -3.04
CA THR A 181 3.90 -4.24 -4.46
C THR A 181 3.49 -2.81 -4.76
N MET A 182 4.07 -2.24 -5.82
CA MET A 182 3.72 -0.90 -6.30
C MET A 182 3.79 -0.87 -7.82
N GLY A 183 2.78 -0.30 -8.47
CA GLY A 183 2.84 -0.03 -9.91
C GLY A 183 3.91 1.02 -10.24
N ASP A 184 4.55 0.92 -11.41
CA ASP A 184 5.56 1.90 -11.83
C ASP A 184 4.97 3.12 -12.55
N GLY A 185 3.65 3.14 -12.76
CA GLY A 185 2.89 4.20 -13.42
C GLY A 185 2.89 5.55 -12.69
N ALA A 186 2.43 6.59 -13.40
CA ALA A 186 2.24 7.91 -12.83
C ALA A 186 1.00 8.02 -11.93
N LYS A 187 -0.05 7.29 -12.29
CA LYS A 187 -1.08 6.83 -11.36
C LYS A 187 -0.74 5.39 -11.05
N CYS A 188 -0.59 5.04 -9.78
CA CYS A 188 -0.17 3.69 -9.39
C CYS A 188 -0.88 3.23 -8.13
N GLU A 189 -1.06 1.92 -8.02
CA GLU A 189 -1.52 1.28 -6.80
C GLU A 189 -0.33 0.71 -6.04
N VAL A 190 -0.31 0.92 -4.72
CA VAL A 190 0.44 0.15 -3.75
C VAL A 190 -0.51 -0.88 -3.17
N CYS A 191 -0.14 -2.16 -3.19
CA CYS A 191 -0.88 -3.23 -2.54
C CYS A 191 -0.02 -3.85 -1.44
N ILE A 192 -0.48 -3.73 -0.20
CA ILE A 192 0.13 -4.33 0.99
C ILE A 192 -0.75 -5.49 1.45
N ASP A 193 -0.21 -6.69 1.49
CA ASP A 193 -0.85 -7.87 2.07
C ASP A 193 -0.20 -8.16 3.42
N VAL A 194 -1.00 -8.26 4.47
CA VAL A 194 -0.57 -8.53 5.85
C VAL A 194 -1.14 -9.87 6.28
N SER A 195 -0.28 -10.83 6.58
CA SER A 195 -0.66 -12.16 7.07
C SER A 195 0.10 -12.51 8.35
N GLU A 196 -0.37 -13.54 9.04
CA GLU A 196 0.32 -14.05 10.24
C GLU A 196 1.57 -14.84 9.83
N ALA A 197 2.65 -14.69 10.60
CA ALA A 197 3.78 -15.61 10.52
C ALA A 197 3.38 -16.95 11.16
N GLN A 198 3.64 -18.08 10.49
CA GLN A 198 3.37 -19.39 11.09
C GLN A 198 4.24 -19.58 12.32
N ALA A 199 3.63 -20.06 13.42
CA ALA A 199 4.38 -20.53 14.57
C ALA A 199 5.28 -21.69 14.13
N VAL A 200 6.59 -21.57 14.32
CA VAL A 200 7.48 -22.73 14.24
C VAL A 200 7.05 -23.67 15.37
N ALA A 201 6.39 -24.76 15.03
CA ALA A 201 6.14 -25.83 15.97
C ALA A 201 7.52 -26.32 16.45
N ILE A 202 7.82 -26.05 17.72
CA ILE A 202 8.96 -26.67 18.38
C ILE A 202 8.48 -28.08 18.69
N ASP A 203 8.90 -29.05 17.88
CA ASP A 203 8.74 -30.46 18.20
C ASP A 203 9.60 -30.70 19.46
N GLU A 204 8.94 -30.77 20.62
CA GLU A 204 9.56 -31.30 21.84
C GLU A 204 9.65 -32.82 21.69
N GLY A 205 10.78 -33.28 21.13
CA GLY A 205 11.20 -34.68 21.13
C GLY A 205 11.83 -35.11 22.45
#